data_AF-A0A934VNB1-F1
#
_entry.id   AF-A0A934VNB1-F1
#
_cell.length_a   1.000
_cell.length_b   1.000
_cell.length_c   1.000
_cell.angle_alpha   90.00
_cell.angle_beta   90.00
_cell.angle_gamma   90.00
#
_symmetry.space_group_name_H-M   'P 1'
#
loop_
_entity.id
_entity.type
_entity.pdbx_description
1 polymer ?
#
loop_
_entity_poly.entity_id
_entity_poly.type
_entity_poly.pdbx_seq_one_letter_code
_entity_poly.pdbx_strand_id
1 'polypeptide(L)'
;MSTDAQGFGYNATLIASILRRTERPVWVKCYTRGFSQESFETGRLRVDFMEATEEVTGNFPPHVPVAVFDRLRVIEDAPEWDRCLVVDHDMVCLSDLGEYFDEDFEGNLLMGRLFGPGNTLGLQMERRGGLPEELAQAADHPYFFMGPMMNLALMREEGTWQKILQAHELMGQEEQLALTAATGGRVKGVDRKWNQVPQWDVTKNEEGEIEQDLELTGIIHWSGWSKPWHLASKSWRPEVWEGERCNWPTLRAGVWDKPLLIDAAGSRIEALHPWMKRGWRLVFRRGERSPLPPLAEDAPRMSAEKLAQREEGWHRYQDRLWQELCTHPDTQGSEEPEREDPAAALVLICRTLEQLEEILRESEEGSRPPYVVVRESLAGDSPDRLAGLGYQRQWVRSYDAEGAIGPGVDYREGPWADSLPEEPELLGWNGSGVAKC
;
A
#
# COMPACT_ATOMS: atom_id res chain seq x y z
N MET A 1 -9.65 13.09 0.72
CA MET A 1 -9.08 12.41 1.91
C MET A 1 -8.86 13.44 3.02
N SER A 2 -8.70 13.01 4.27
CA SER A 2 -8.38 13.90 5.38
C SER A 2 -7.40 13.26 6.35
N THR A 3 -6.64 14.07 7.09
CA THR A 3 -5.57 13.59 7.95
C THR A 3 -5.18 14.60 9.01
N ASP A 4 -4.71 14.10 10.15
CA ASP A 4 -3.86 14.85 11.07
C ASP A 4 -2.37 14.58 10.75
N ALA A 5 -1.48 15.07 11.62
CA ALA A 5 -0.04 14.85 11.48
C ALA A 5 0.38 13.38 11.56
N GLN A 6 -0.37 12.53 12.30
CA GLN A 6 -0.05 11.11 12.47
C GLN A 6 -0.36 10.30 11.22
N GLY A 7 -1.50 10.57 10.57
CA GLY A 7 -1.91 9.92 9.33
C GLY A 7 -1.15 10.41 8.09
N PHE A 8 -0.52 11.60 8.17
CA PHE A 8 -0.07 12.35 6.99
C PHE A 8 0.90 11.57 6.11
N GLY A 9 1.88 10.88 6.70
CA GLY A 9 2.89 10.13 5.96
C GLY A 9 2.33 8.97 5.14
N TYR A 10 1.23 8.36 5.59
CA TYR A 10 0.65 7.17 4.96
C TYR A 10 -0.15 7.51 3.69
N ASN A 11 -0.69 8.73 3.60
CA ASN A 11 -1.40 9.21 2.40
C ASN A 11 -0.54 9.13 1.13
N ALA A 12 0.77 9.39 1.23
CA ALA A 12 1.66 9.30 0.08
C ALA A 12 1.73 7.87 -0.49
N THR A 13 1.65 6.85 0.37
CA THR A 13 1.63 5.44 -0.04
C THR A 13 0.36 5.11 -0.80
N LEU A 14 -0.80 5.53 -0.28
CA LEU A 14 -2.09 5.37 -0.95
C LEU A 14 -2.10 6.08 -2.33
N ILE A 15 -1.72 7.36 -2.39
CA ILE A 15 -1.72 8.12 -3.64
C ILE A 15 -0.78 7.46 -4.67
N ALA A 16 0.41 7.04 -4.26
CA ALA A 16 1.33 6.35 -5.15
C ALA A 16 0.77 5.02 -5.67
N SER A 17 0.06 4.25 -4.82
CA SER A 17 -0.57 3.00 -5.24
C SER A 17 -1.64 3.21 -6.32
N ILE A 18 -2.42 4.30 -6.22
CA ILE A 18 -3.39 4.75 -7.25
C ILE A 18 -2.67 5.12 -8.54
N LEU A 19 -1.65 5.97 -8.44
CA LEU A 19 -0.91 6.45 -9.61
C LEU A 19 -0.29 5.30 -10.38
N ARG A 20 0.26 4.27 -9.74
CA ARG A 20 0.86 3.12 -10.45
C ARG A 20 -0.09 2.34 -11.37
N ARG A 21 -1.40 2.50 -11.23
CA ARG A 21 -2.41 1.68 -11.91
C ARG A 21 -3.45 2.46 -12.68
N THR A 22 -3.67 3.72 -12.31
CA THR A 22 -4.63 4.60 -12.97
C THR A 22 -3.89 5.50 -13.91
N GLU A 23 -4.04 5.38 -15.24
CA GLU A 23 -3.34 6.26 -16.20
C GLU A 23 -3.94 7.68 -16.28
N ARG A 24 -5.19 7.82 -15.85
CA ARG A 24 -5.90 9.10 -15.87
C ARG A 24 -5.23 10.12 -14.93
N PRO A 25 -5.40 11.44 -15.19
CA PRO A 25 -5.02 12.46 -14.21
C PRO A 25 -5.68 12.22 -12.86
N VAL A 26 -4.91 12.35 -11.79
CA VAL A 26 -5.36 12.17 -10.40
C VAL A 26 -5.28 13.52 -9.69
N TRP A 27 -6.44 14.02 -9.27
CA TRP A 27 -6.53 15.23 -8.45
C TRP A 27 -7.02 14.86 -7.05
N VAL A 28 -6.19 15.12 -6.05
CA VAL A 28 -6.45 14.84 -4.64
C VAL A 28 -6.68 16.14 -3.89
N LYS A 29 -7.79 16.21 -3.14
CA LYS A 29 -7.97 17.20 -2.06
C LYS A 29 -7.72 16.50 -0.73
N CYS A 30 -6.77 17.03 0.03
CA CYS A 30 -6.34 16.51 1.32
C CYS A 30 -6.64 17.54 2.41
N TYR A 31 -7.63 17.26 3.23
CA TYR A 31 -7.98 18.10 4.37
C TYR A 31 -7.02 17.82 5.52
N THR A 32 -6.29 18.84 5.98
CA THR A 32 -5.33 18.72 7.07
C THR A 32 -5.88 19.34 8.34
N ARG A 33 -5.72 18.67 9.48
CA ARG A 33 -6.14 19.20 10.78
C ARG A 33 -4.94 19.34 11.73
N GLY A 34 -4.75 20.56 12.24
CA GLY A 34 -3.67 20.90 13.16
C GLY A 34 -2.30 21.13 12.50
N PHE A 35 -2.26 21.19 11.16
CA PHE A 35 -1.06 21.54 10.40
C PHE A 35 -1.43 21.98 8.98
N SER A 36 -0.51 22.69 8.33
CA SER A 36 -0.62 23.11 6.95
C SER A 36 0.47 22.47 6.09
N GLN A 37 0.21 22.39 4.78
CA GLN A 37 1.13 21.86 3.77
C GLN A 37 0.97 22.64 2.47
N GLU A 38 2.04 22.70 1.70
CA GLU A 38 2.00 23.34 0.38
C GLU A 38 1.42 22.39 -0.67
N SER A 39 0.36 22.82 -1.36
CA SER A 39 -0.20 22.15 -2.53
C SER A 39 0.84 22.01 -3.64
N PHE A 40 0.72 20.98 -4.47
CA PHE A 40 1.67 20.77 -5.57
C PHE A 40 1.03 20.02 -6.73
N GLU A 41 1.69 20.13 -7.89
CA GLU A 41 1.33 19.41 -9.10
C GLU A 41 2.60 18.85 -9.74
N THR A 42 2.55 17.61 -10.20
CA THR A 42 3.68 16.92 -10.83
C THR A 42 3.17 15.81 -11.75
N GLY A 43 3.59 15.86 -13.02
CA GLY A 43 3.12 14.93 -14.04
C GLY A 43 1.59 14.91 -14.14
N ARG A 44 0.97 13.78 -13.77
CA ARG A 44 -0.49 13.60 -13.77
C ARG A 44 -1.12 13.62 -12.38
N LEU A 45 -0.38 14.06 -11.37
CA LEU A 45 -0.85 14.22 -10.00
C LEU A 45 -0.99 15.70 -9.67
N ARG A 46 -2.14 16.09 -9.14
CA ARG A 46 -2.35 17.33 -8.40
C ARG A 46 -2.80 17.03 -6.99
N VAL A 47 -2.20 17.67 -5.99
CA VAL A 47 -2.59 17.56 -4.58
C VAL A 47 -2.83 18.96 -4.02
N ASP A 48 -4.07 19.23 -3.65
CA ASP A 48 -4.46 20.44 -2.93
C ASP A 48 -4.59 20.11 -1.43
N PHE A 49 -3.80 20.78 -0.60
CA PHE A 49 -3.94 20.72 0.85
C PHE A 49 -4.85 21.85 1.34
N MET A 50 -5.82 21.49 2.19
CA MET A 50 -6.80 22.43 2.72
C MET A 50 -6.85 22.29 4.23
N GLU A 51 -6.46 23.33 4.95
CA GLU A 51 -6.47 23.31 6.41
C GLU A 51 -7.91 23.42 6.91
N ALA A 52 -8.37 22.40 7.64
CA ALA A 52 -9.64 22.41 8.33
C ALA A 52 -9.45 23.06 9.71
N THR A 53 -10.11 24.19 9.92
CA THR A 53 -9.98 25.00 11.14
C THR A 53 -11.23 24.96 12.00
N GLU A 54 -12.35 24.56 11.41
CA GLU A 54 -13.63 24.47 12.07
C GLU A 54 -13.62 23.39 13.15
N GLU A 55 -14.26 23.71 14.27
CA GLU A 55 -14.43 22.77 15.36
C GLU A 55 -15.42 21.67 14.96
N VAL A 56 -15.00 20.42 15.13
CA VAL A 56 -15.86 19.25 14.96
C VAL A 56 -15.93 18.56 16.31
N THR A 57 -17.11 18.53 16.90
CA THR A 57 -17.39 17.85 18.17
C THR A 57 -18.01 16.48 17.91
N GLY A 58 -18.02 15.57 18.89
CA GLY A 58 -18.65 14.25 18.75
C GLY A 58 -17.87 13.14 19.44
N ASN A 59 -18.49 11.95 19.53
CA ASN A 59 -17.87 10.76 20.09
C ASN A 59 -17.27 9.91 18.97
N PHE A 60 -15.97 10.04 18.77
CA PHE A 60 -15.21 9.25 17.81
C PHE A 60 -14.60 8.02 18.48
N PRO A 61 -14.52 6.86 17.79
CA PRO A 61 -13.74 5.73 18.28
C PRO A 61 -12.29 6.16 18.55
N PRO A 62 -11.62 5.65 19.61
CA PRO A 62 -10.28 6.14 19.99
C PRO A 62 -9.18 6.02 18.93
N HIS A 63 -9.36 5.16 17.92
CA HIS A 63 -8.43 4.98 16.80
C HIS A 63 -8.79 5.81 15.57
N VAL A 64 -9.88 6.57 15.62
CA VAL A 64 -10.40 7.39 14.52
C VAL A 64 -10.21 8.86 14.91
N PRO A 65 -9.29 9.58 14.24
CA PRO A 65 -9.06 10.99 14.55
C PRO A 65 -10.24 11.83 14.07
N VAL A 66 -10.55 12.93 14.76
CA VAL A 66 -11.61 13.89 14.36
C VAL A 66 -11.46 14.38 12.91
N ALA A 67 -10.23 14.40 12.40
CA ALA A 67 -9.92 14.75 11.02
C ALA A 67 -10.71 13.94 9.98
N VAL A 68 -11.19 12.72 10.28
CA VAL A 68 -11.97 11.92 9.33
C VAL A 68 -13.25 12.60 8.86
N PHE A 69 -13.84 13.50 9.66
CA PHE A 69 -15.05 14.24 9.29
C PHE A 69 -14.78 15.25 8.16
N ASP A 70 -13.58 15.84 8.13
CA ASP A 70 -13.24 16.94 7.22
C ASP A 70 -13.28 16.55 5.75
N ARG A 71 -13.07 15.27 5.43
CA ARG A 71 -13.13 14.80 4.04
C ARG A 71 -14.50 14.94 3.40
N LEU A 72 -15.58 15.00 4.21
CA LEU A 72 -16.95 15.16 3.70
C LEU A 72 -17.24 16.61 3.29
N ARG A 73 -16.45 17.58 3.74
CA ARG A 73 -16.56 18.98 3.32
C ARG A 73 -16.36 19.17 1.81
N VAL A 74 -15.77 18.18 1.13
CA VAL A 74 -15.60 18.18 -0.34
C VAL A 74 -16.93 18.38 -1.08
N ILE A 75 -18.05 18.02 -0.43
CA ILE A 75 -19.40 18.30 -0.96
C ILE A 75 -19.59 19.81 -1.17
N GLU A 76 -19.18 20.64 -0.22
CA GLU A 76 -19.32 22.10 -0.25
C GLU A 76 -18.10 22.80 -0.88
N ASP A 77 -16.90 22.40 -0.49
CA ASP A 77 -15.65 23.12 -0.81
C ASP A 77 -15.11 22.85 -2.23
N ALA A 78 -15.65 21.86 -2.95
CA ALA A 78 -15.21 21.49 -4.30
C ALA A 78 -16.36 21.58 -5.33
N PRO A 79 -16.91 22.78 -5.59
CA PRO A 79 -18.00 22.97 -6.57
C PRO A 79 -17.60 22.58 -7.99
N GLU A 80 -16.30 22.53 -8.29
CA GLU A 80 -15.75 22.13 -9.58
C GLU A 80 -15.70 20.61 -9.80
N TRP A 81 -16.02 19.81 -8.78
CA TRP A 81 -16.06 18.35 -8.88
C TRP A 81 -17.51 17.86 -8.87
N ASP A 82 -17.89 17.09 -9.89
CA ASP A 82 -19.21 16.43 -9.93
C ASP A 82 -19.23 15.10 -9.16
N ARG A 83 -18.08 14.44 -9.06
CA ARG A 83 -17.90 13.21 -8.30
C ARG A 83 -16.52 13.11 -7.66
N CYS A 84 -16.41 12.37 -6.58
CA CYS A 84 -15.12 12.02 -5.99
C CYS A 84 -15.15 10.69 -5.24
N LEU A 85 -14.01 10.02 -5.18
CA LEU A 85 -13.79 8.88 -4.29
C LEU A 85 -13.26 9.39 -2.94
N VAL A 86 -14.01 9.14 -1.87
CA VAL A 86 -13.49 9.30 -0.50
C VAL A 86 -12.61 8.09 -0.20
N VAL A 87 -11.47 8.31 0.43
CA VAL A 87 -10.52 7.25 0.81
C VAL A 87 -10.01 7.48 2.23
N ASP A 88 -9.73 6.40 2.95
CA ASP A 88 -9.02 6.38 4.22
C ASP A 88 -7.51 6.22 3.98
N HIS A 89 -6.68 6.73 4.89
CA HIS A 89 -5.22 6.68 4.74
C HIS A 89 -4.63 5.27 4.96
N ASP A 90 -5.42 4.33 5.46
CA ASP A 90 -5.10 2.93 5.70
C ASP A 90 -5.54 2.01 4.55
N MET A 91 -5.60 2.57 3.33
CA MET A 91 -5.93 1.87 2.10
C MET A 91 -4.74 1.79 1.14
N VAL A 92 -4.76 0.78 0.25
CA VAL A 92 -3.97 0.79 -1.00
C VAL A 92 -4.84 0.39 -2.17
N CYS A 93 -4.52 0.93 -3.35
CA CYS A 93 -5.19 0.63 -4.60
C CYS A 93 -4.33 -0.30 -5.47
N LEU A 94 -4.91 -1.44 -5.83
CA LEU A 94 -4.34 -2.52 -6.61
C LEU A 94 -5.02 -2.69 -8.00
N SER A 95 -5.92 -1.79 -8.39
CA SER A 95 -6.54 -1.72 -9.73
C SER A 95 -6.51 -0.32 -10.34
N ASP A 96 -6.87 -0.21 -11.62
CA ASP A 96 -7.20 1.08 -12.24
C ASP A 96 -8.52 1.61 -11.66
N LEU A 97 -8.48 2.80 -11.04
CA LEU A 97 -9.69 3.44 -10.51
C LEU A 97 -10.56 4.04 -11.61
N GLY A 98 -10.06 4.15 -12.84
CA GLY A 98 -10.84 4.57 -14.00
C GLY A 98 -12.13 3.76 -14.16
N GLU A 99 -12.06 2.44 -13.97
CA GLU A 99 -13.23 1.55 -13.99
C GLU A 99 -14.28 1.97 -12.94
N TYR A 100 -13.85 2.25 -11.71
CA TYR A 100 -14.77 2.66 -10.65
C TYR A 100 -15.32 4.07 -10.88
N PHE A 101 -14.52 4.97 -11.45
CA PHE A 101 -14.94 6.31 -11.83
C PHE A 101 -15.86 6.35 -13.05
N ASP A 102 -16.01 5.26 -13.79
CA ASP A 102 -16.93 5.15 -14.93
C ASP A 102 -18.29 4.55 -14.54
N GLU A 103 -18.40 3.93 -13.36
CA GLU A 103 -19.66 3.40 -12.85
C GLU A 103 -20.72 4.51 -12.71
N ASP A 104 -21.95 4.18 -13.10
CA ASP A 104 -23.12 5.04 -12.94
C ASP A 104 -23.62 4.95 -11.49
N PHE A 105 -24.04 6.08 -10.92
CA PHE A 105 -24.69 6.12 -9.62
C PHE A 105 -26.13 5.59 -9.67
N GLU A 106 -26.74 5.46 -10.86
CA GLU A 106 -28.13 4.99 -11.03
C GLU A 106 -29.12 5.87 -10.22
N GLY A 107 -28.86 7.18 -10.20
CA GLY A 107 -29.66 8.15 -9.43
C GLY A 107 -29.38 8.18 -7.92
N ASN A 108 -28.41 7.42 -7.42
CA ASN A 108 -28.02 7.44 -6.00
C ASN A 108 -27.09 8.62 -5.67
N LEU A 109 -27.02 8.96 -4.38
CA LEU A 109 -26.09 9.99 -3.89
C LEU A 109 -24.66 9.49 -3.83
N LEU A 110 -24.49 8.21 -3.54
CA LEU A 110 -23.18 7.59 -3.46
C LEU A 110 -23.27 6.13 -3.89
N MET A 111 -22.11 5.58 -4.20
CA MET A 111 -21.92 4.15 -4.42
C MET A 111 -20.76 3.68 -3.56
N GLY A 112 -20.91 2.51 -2.95
CA GLY A 112 -19.95 2.00 -1.98
C GLY A 112 -20.24 0.56 -1.62
N ARG A 113 -19.25 -0.09 -1.02
CA ARG A 113 -19.42 -1.47 -0.55
C ARG A 113 -20.38 -1.48 0.63
N LEU A 114 -21.49 -2.21 0.51
CA LEU A 114 -22.41 -2.43 1.62
C LEU A 114 -21.83 -3.43 2.62
N PHE A 115 -22.21 -3.31 3.90
CA PHE A 115 -21.89 -4.33 4.92
C PHE A 115 -22.59 -5.67 4.64
N GLY A 116 -23.68 -5.64 3.88
CA GLY A 116 -24.47 -6.80 3.47
C GLY A 116 -25.95 -6.61 3.74
N PRO A 117 -26.81 -7.52 3.25
CA PRO A 117 -28.24 -7.46 3.47
C PRO A 117 -28.59 -7.38 4.97
N GLY A 118 -29.52 -6.50 5.33
CA GLY A 118 -29.98 -6.31 6.71
C GLY A 118 -29.04 -5.50 7.62
N ASN A 119 -27.85 -5.11 7.16
CA ASN A 119 -27.03 -4.14 7.90
C ASN A 119 -27.50 -2.72 7.59
N THR A 120 -28.21 -2.13 8.55
CA THR A 120 -28.78 -0.78 8.42
C THR A 120 -28.20 0.17 9.47
N LEU A 121 -28.42 1.47 9.28
CA LEU A 121 -28.07 2.49 10.28
C LEU A 121 -28.70 2.20 11.64
N GLY A 122 -29.97 1.76 11.66
CA GLY A 122 -30.70 1.27 12.84
C GLY A 122 -29.89 0.29 13.66
N LEU A 123 -29.48 -0.81 13.00
CA LEU A 123 -28.71 -1.87 13.62
C LEU A 123 -27.37 -1.39 14.19
N GLN A 124 -26.67 -0.49 13.47
CA GLN A 124 -25.39 0.05 13.94
C GLN A 124 -25.54 0.96 15.17
N MET A 125 -26.69 1.62 15.30
CA MET A 125 -27.00 2.52 16.40
C MET A 125 -27.55 1.80 17.64
N GLU A 126 -28.06 0.57 17.55
CA GLU A 126 -28.60 -0.18 18.69
C GLU A 126 -27.63 -0.25 19.88
N ARG A 127 -26.35 -0.52 19.60
CA ARG A 127 -25.29 -0.60 20.63
C ARG A 127 -24.74 0.76 21.06
N ARG A 128 -25.22 1.85 20.45
CA ARG A 128 -24.77 3.24 20.66
C ARG A 128 -25.85 4.12 21.29
N GLY A 129 -26.91 3.52 21.84
CA GLY A 129 -28.03 4.23 22.48
C GLY A 129 -29.26 4.40 21.61
N GLY A 130 -29.28 3.84 20.39
CA GLY A 130 -30.39 3.95 19.44
C GLY A 130 -30.30 5.20 18.55
N LEU A 131 -31.11 5.25 17.49
CA LEU A 131 -31.26 6.48 16.72
C LEU A 131 -32.08 7.51 17.50
N PRO A 132 -31.71 8.80 17.43
CA PRO A 132 -32.60 9.89 17.80
C PRO A 132 -33.95 9.80 17.06
N GLU A 133 -35.03 10.25 17.70
CA GLU A 133 -36.39 10.19 17.14
C GLU A 133 -36.48 10.96 15.80
N GLU A 134 -35.76 12.07 15.70
CA GLU A 134 -35.66 12.92 14.50
C GLU A 134 -35.02 12.22 13.29
N LEU A 135 -34.32 11.10 13.54
CA LEU A 135 -33.68 10.30 12.51
C LEU A 135 -34.32 8.90 12.38
N ALA A 136 -35.47 8.64 13.02
CA ALA A 136 -36.11 7.32 13.01
C ALA A 136 -36.39 6.78 11.58
N GLN A 137 -36.71 7.67 10.63
CA GLN A 137 -36.88 7.33 9.21
C GLN A 137 -35.61 6.76 8.56
N ALA A 138 -34.44 7.05 9.13
CA ALA A 138 -33.15 6.60 8.62
C ALA A 138 -32.77 5.21 9.14
N ALA A 139 -33.57 4.59 10.02
CA ALA A 139 -33.25 3.31 10.65
C ALA A 139 -33.01 2.19 9.62
N ASP A 140 -33.71 2.20 8.49
CA ASP A 140 -33.59 1.18 7.44
C ASP A 140 -32.59 1.55 6.34
N HIS A 141 -31.89 2.69 6.45
CA HIS A 141 -30.90 3.09 5.45
C HIS A 141 -29.75 2.05 5.38
N PRO A 142 -29.37 1.59 4.17
CA PRO A 142 -28.29 0.62 4.01
C PRO A 142 -26.97 1.14 4.58
N TYR A 143 -26.30 0.34 5.39
CA TYR A 143 -24.98 0.67 5.94
C TYR A 143 -23.87 0.23 4.98
N PHE A 144 -22.92 1.13 4.74
CA PHE A 144 -21.81 0.94 3.80
C PHE A 144 -20.48 1.28 4.44
N PHE A 145 -19.39 0.72 3.94
CA PHE A 145 -18.03 1.05 4.39
C PHE A 145 -17.59 2.43 3.92
N MET A 146 -16.86 3.16 4.78
CA MET A 146 -16.13 4.35 4.34
C MET A 146 -15.10 4.00 3.27
N GLY A 147 -14.92 4.93 2.35
CA GLY A 147 -14.44 4.64 0.99
C GLY A 147 -15.47 4.81 -0.14
N PRO A 148 -16.63 5.51 0.01
CA PRO A 148 -17.60 5.58 -1.08
C PRO A 148 -17.15 6.55 -2.18
N MET A 149 -17.60 6.28 -3.39
CA MET A 149 -17.66 7.31 -4.42
C MET A 149 -18.92 8.15 -4.19
N MET A 150 -18.79 9.48 -4.21
CA MET A 150 -19.87 10.42 -3.95
C MET A 150 -20.26 11.18 -5.22
N ASN A 151 -21.57 11.34 -5.45
CA ASN A 151 -22.15 12.18 -6.47
C ASN A 151 -22.29 13.61 -5.93
N LEU A 152 -21.20 14.37 -5.99
CA LEU A 152 -21.13 15.70 -5.37
C LEU A 152 -22.12 16.68 -6.01
N ALA A 153 -22.36 16.58 -7.32
CA ALA A 153 -23.33 17.43 -8.00
C ALA A 153 -24.74 17.25 -7.41
N LEU A 154 -25.21 16.00 -7.33
CA LEU A 154 -26.53 15.69 -6.77
C LEU A 154 -26.60 15.94 -5.25
N MET A 155 -25.52 15.63 -4.51
CA MET A 155 -25.44 15.92 -3.08
C MET A 155 -25.56 17.42 -2.78
N ARG A 156 -24.97 18.29 -3.61
CA ARG A 156 -25.12 19.75 -3.47
C ARG A 156 -26.53 20.21 -3.80
N GLU A 157 -27.11 19.72 -4.90
CA GLU A 157 -28.49 20.04 -5.29
C GLU A 157 -29.48 19.75 -4.14
N GLU A 158 -29.21 18.70 -3.39
CA GLU A 158 -30.08 18.24 -2.32
C GLU A 158 -29.72 18.72 -0.91
N GLY A 159 -28.72 19.59 -0.78
CA GLY A 159 -28.25 20.07 0.53
C GLY A 159 -27.79 18.94 1.44
N THR A 160 -27.15 17.90 0.89
CA THR A 160 -26.68 16.74 1.65
C THR A 160 -25.67 17.13 2.72
N TRP A 161 -24.84 18.16 2.48
CA TRP A 161 -23.91 18.66 3.48
C TRP A 161 -24.62 19.13 4.76
N GLN A 162 -25.68 19.94 4.63
CA GLN A 162 -26.46 20.40 5.77
C GLN A 162 -27.15 19.25 6.51
N LYS A 163 -27.62 18.24 5.77
CA LYS A 163 -28.18 17.01 6.36
C LYS A 163 -27.13 16.21 7.14
N ILE A 164 -25.89 16.13 6.65
CA ILE A 164 -24.77 15.49 7.38
C ILE A 164 -24.52 16.22 8.69
N LEU A 165 -24.40 17.55 8.66
CA LEU A 165 -24.17 18.36 9.87
C LEU A 165 -25.29 18.16 10.90
N GLN A 166 -26.55 18.20 10.46
CA GLN A 166 -27.69 17.96 11.34
C GLN A 166 -27.67 16.55 11.94
N ALA A 167 -27.42 15.52 11.12
CA ALA A 167 -27.38 14.14 11.60
C ALA A 167 -26.23 13.91 12.58
N HIS A 168 -25.07 14.53 12.32
CA HIS A 168 -23.90 14.50 13.18
C HIS A 168 -24.18 15.15 14.54
N GLU A 169 -24.79 16.34 14.56
CA GLU A 169 -25.17 17.04 15.79
C GLU A 169 -26.13 16.21 16.65
N LEU A 170 -27.13 15.57 16.02
CA LEU A 170 -28.14 14.76 16.72
C LEU A 170 -27.58 13.46 17.29
N MET A 171 -26.73 12.76 16.54
CA MET A 171 -26.18 11.47 16.98
C MET A 171 -24.96 11.63 17.89
N GLY A 172 -24.18 12.69 17.69
CA GLY A 172 -22.87 12.86 18.34
C GLY A 172 -21.92 11.69 18.04
N GLN A 173 -22.01 11.11 16.84
CA GLN A 173 -21.23 9.94 16.39
C GLN A 173 -20.29 10.33 15.24
N GLU A 174 -19.55 9.37 14.70
CA GLU A 174 -18.64 9.60 13.57
C GLU A 174 -19.36 9.80 12.21
N GLU A 175 -18.57 10.22 11.22
CA GLU A 175 -19.01 10.74 9.93
C GLU A 175 -19.70 9.72 9.02
N GLN A 176 -19.38 8.44 9.11
CA GLN A 176 -20.00 7.35 8.33
C GLN A 176 -21.47 7.22 8.69
N LEU A 177 -21.81 7.27 9.99
CA LEU A 177 -23.19 7.24 10.46
C LEU A 177 -23.95 8.48 10.01
N ALA A 178 -23.37 9.67 10.18
CA ALA A 178 -23.96 10.93 9.75
C ALA A 178 -24.21 10.95 8.22
N LEU A 179 -23.24 10.48 7.43
CA LEU A 179 -23.37 10.33 5.99
C LEU A 179 -24.47 9.33 5.63
N THR A 180 -24.52 8.18 6.30
CA THR A 180 -25.56 7.17 6.07
C THR A 180 -26.96 7.75 6.31
N ALA A 181 -27.14 8.47 7.42
CA ALA A 181 -28.40 9.15 7.72
C ALA A 181 -28.79 10.16 6.63
N ALA A 182 -27.82 10.98 6.19
CA ALA A 182 -28.04 12.02 5.20
C ALA A 182 -28.33 11.53 3.77
N THR A 183 -28.09 10.24 3.47
CA THR A 183 -28.30 9.70 2.12
C THR A 183 -29.77 9.50 1.73
N GLY A 184 -30.69 9.46 2.69
CA GLY A 184 -32.08 9.08 2.40
C GLY A 184 -32.22 7.65 1.87
N GLY A 185 -31.29 6.75 2.23
CA GLY A 185 -31.24 5.36 1.74
C GLY A 185 -30.73 5.20 0.31
N ARG A 186 -30.33 6.29 -0.36
CA ARG A 186 -29.90 6.27 -1.78
C ARG A 186 -28.42 5.96 -1.92
N VAL A 187 -28.13 4.69 -1.74
CA VAL A 187 -26.79 4.10 -1.81
C VAL A 187 -26.80 2.96 -2.82
N LYS A 188 -25.98 3.06 -3.88
CA LYS A 188 -25.71 1.93 -4.78
C LYS A 188 -24.65 1.02 -4.16
N GLY A 189 -24.98 -0.27 -4.00
CA GLY A 189 -23.99 -1.28 -3.64
C GLY A 189 -23.06 -1.57 -4.82
N VAL A 190 -21.76 -1.70 -4.56
CA VAL A 190 -20.76 -2.07 -5.57
C VAL A 190 -20.00 -3.33 -5.19
N ASP A 191 -19.25 -3.88 -6.15
CA ASP A 191 -18.42 -5.06 -5.94
C ASP A 191 -17.47 -4.88 -4.76
N ARG A 192 -17.27 -5.97 -4.00
CA ARG A 192 -16.40 -6.01 -2.83
C ARG A 192 -14.98 -5.55 -3.14
N LYS A 193 -14.48 -5.77 -4.36
CA LYS A 193 -13.11 -5.38 -4.77
C LYS A 193 -12.87 -3.89 -4.54
N TRP A 194 -13.88 -3.03 -4.63
CA TRP A 194 -13.71 -1.58 -4.43
C TRP A 194 -13.53 -1.15 -2.98
N ASN A 195 -13.63 -2.07 -2.01
CA ASN A 195 -13.31 -1.84 -0.60
C ASN A 195 -13.17 -3.17 0.15
N GLN A 196 -12.10 -3.92 -0.11
CA GLN A 196 -11.85 -5.20 0.56
C GLN A 196 -11.31 -4.94 1.95
N VAL A 197 -11.91 -5.55 2.96
CA VAL A 197 -11.58 -5.35 4.37
C VAL A 197 -11.13 -6.69 4.95
N PRO A 198 -9.82 -6.94 5.04
CA PRO A 198 -9.31 -8.28 5.32
C PRO A 198 -9.83 -8.91 6.62
N GLN A 199 -10.09 -8.11 7.66
CA GLN A 199 -10.62 -8.61 8.93
C GLN A 199 -12.03 -9.22 8.82
N TRP A 200 -12.78 -8.90 7.76
CA TRP A 200 -14.13 -9.43 7.52
C TRP A 200 -14.19 -10.36 6.32
N ASP A 201 -13.28 -10.19 5.36
CA ASP A 201 -13.34 -10.92 4.09
C ASP A 201 -12.42 -12.13 4.02
N VAL A 202 -11.42 -12.20 4.91
CA VAL A 202 -10.56 -13.36 5.04
C VAL A 202 -11.18 -14.29 6.07
N THR A 203 -11.63 -15.47 5.63
CA THR A 203 -12.14 -16.50 6.54
C THR A 203 -11.03 -17.48 6.88
N LYS A 204 -11.15 -18.08 8.07
CA LYS A 204 -10.23 -19.10 8.56
C LYS A 204 -11.03 -20.32 9.01
N ASN A 205 -10.48 -21.51 8.79
CA ASN A 205 -11.03 -22.75 9.33
C ASN A 205 -10.83 -22.83 10.86
N GLU A 206 -11.33 -23.90 11.48
CA GLU A 206 -11.23 -24.12 12.94
C GLU A 206 -9.77 -24.19 13.43
N GLU A 207 -8.85 -24.62 12.56
CA GLU A 207 -7.41 -24.68 12.79
C GLU A 207 -6.70 -23.32 12.62
N GLY A 208 -7.42 -22.28 12.17
CA GLY A 208 -6.88 -20.93 11.96
C GLY A 208 -6.15 -20.73 10.63
N GLU A 209 -6.21 -21.70 9.72
CA GLU A 209 -5.71 -21.63 8.36
C GLU A 209 -6.67 -20.82 7.48
N ILE A 210 -6.14 -20.10 6.49
CA ILE A 210 -6.97 -19.28 5.60
C ILE A 210 -7.81 -20.21 4.70
N GLU A 211 -9.13 -20.09 4.81
CA GLU A 211 -10.09 -20.83 3.99
C GLU A 211 -10.49 -20.01 2.75
N GLN A 212 -10.77 -18.72 2.96
CA GLN A 212 -11.01 -17.76 1.89
C GLN A 212 -10.02 -16.61 2.04
N ASP A 213 -9.18 -16.41 1.02
CA ASP A 213 -8.27 -15.26 0.95
C ASP A 213 -8.84 -14.15 0.06
N LEU A 214 -8.24 -12.97 0.14
CA LEU A 214 -8.56 -11.87 -0.76
C LEU A 214 -7.84 -12.01 -2.10
N GLU A 215 -8.49 -11.52 -3.14
CA GLU A 215 -7.82 -11.22 -4.40
C GLU A 215 -7.00 -9.94 -4.24
N LEU A 216 -5.74 -9.95 -4.69
CA LEU A 216 -4.85 -8.78 -4.67
C LEU A 216 -5.19 -7.81 -5.81
N THR A 217 -6.43 -7.33 -5.82
CA THR A 217 -7.03 -6.43 -6.79
C THR A 217 -7.87 -5.37 -6.06
N GLY A 218 -8.36 -4.37 -6.78
CA GLY A 218 -9.26 -3.35 -6.25
C GLY A 218 -8.62 -2.47 -5.17
N ILE A 219 -9.31 -2.23 -4.07
CA ILE A 219 -8.83 -1.45 -2.92
C ILE A 219 -8.78 -2.38 -1.70
N ILE A 220 -7.63 -2.45 -1.04
CA ILE A 220 -7.48 -3.12 0.25
C ILE A 220 -7.53 -2.06 1.34
N HIS A 221 -8.38 -2.26 2.35
CA HIS A 221 -8.63 -1.34 3.46
C HIS A 221 -8.36 -2.04 4.79
N TRP A 222 -7.25 -1.69 5.44
CA TRP A 222 -6.86 -2.22 6.75
C TRP A 222 -7.58 -1.47 7.89
N SER A 223 -8.91 -1.53 7.88
CA SER A 223 -9.75 -0.87 8.89
C SER A 223 -9.47 -1.43 10.30
N GLY A 224 -9.79 -0.63 11.33
CA GLY A 224 -9.60 -0.99 12.73
C GLY A 224 -8.20 -0.68 13.28
N TRP A 225 -7.79 -1.39 14.35
CA TRP A 225 -6.57 -1.07 15.10
C TRP A 225 -5.27 -1.59 14.47
N SER A 226 -5.33 -2.74 13.80
CA SER A 226 -4.11 -3.39 13.30
C SER A 226 -3.74 -2.82 11.94
N LYS A 227 -2.75 -1.92 11.92
CA LYS A 227 -2.26 -1.30 10.69
C LYS A 227 -1.06 -2.03 10.11
N PRO A 228 -0.90 -2.08 8.78
CA PRO A 228 0.19 -2.83 8.16
C PRO A 228 1.57 -2.20 8.36
N TRP A 229 1.65 -0.94 8.77
CA TRP A 229 2.90 -0.26 9.13
C TRP A 229 3.30 -0.39 10.60
N HIS A 230 2.48 -1.00 11.46
CA HIS A 230 2.86 -1.25 12.84
C HIS A 230 4.00 -2.26 12.93
N LEU A 231 4.92 -2.07 13.87
CA LEU A 231 5.95 -3.07 14.17
C LEU A 231 5.27 -4.38 14.60
N ALA A 232 5.75 -5.51 14.06
CA ALA A 232 5.15 -6.83 14.29
C ALA A 232 3.63 -6.85 14.03
N SER A 233 3.19 -6.14 12.99
CA SER A 233 1.78 -6.08 12.61
C SER A 233 1.17 -7.46 12.44
N LYS A 234 0.01 -7.67 13.08
CA LYS A 234 -0.85 -8.84 12.89
C LYS A 234 -1.89 -8.62 11.79
N SER A 235 -1.82 -7.48 11.10
CA SER A 235 -2.71 -7.20 9.97
C SER A 235 -2.49 -8.25 8.87
N TRP A 236 -3.52 -8.43 8.04
CA TRP A 236 -3.41 -9.33 6.91
C TRP A 236 -2.40 -8.79 5.89
N ARG A 237 -1.43 -9.62 5.48
CA ARG A 237 -0.42 -9.33 4.47
C ARG A 237 0.19 -7.91 4.53
N PRO A 238 0.86 -7.53 5.64
CA PRO A 238 1.48 -6.21 5.76
C PRO A 238 2.57 -5.96 4.69
N GLU A 239 3.11 -7.01 4.09
CA GLU A 239 4.03 -6.93 2.96
C GLU A 239 3.40 -6.31 1.70
N VAL A 240 2.07 -6.34 1.53
CA VAL A 240 1.39 -5.64 0.43
C VAL A 240 1.51 -4.13 0.60
N TRP A 241 1.30 -3.62 1.82
CA TRP A 241 1.50 -2.21 2.14
C TRP A 241 2.96 -1.79 1.97
N GLU A 242 3.89 -2.57 2.53
CA GLU A 242 5.33 -2.32 2.37
C GLU A 242 5.69 -2.29 0.87
N GLY A 243 5.09 -3.21 0.12
CA GLY A 243 5.13 -3.32 -1.33
C GLY A 243 4.69 -2.06 -2.04
N GLU A 244 3.81 -1.23 -1.48
CA GLU A 244 3.31 0.01 -2.06
C GLU A 244 3.93 1.28 -1.44
N ARG A 245 4.73 1.15 -0.37
CA ARG A 245 5.29 2.28 0.40
C ARG A 245 5.86 3.39 -0.49
N CYS A 246 5.48 4.62 -0.17
CA CYS A 246 5.95 5.87 -0.76
C CYS A 246 5.96 6.96 0.33
N ASN A 247 6.74 8.02 0.13
CA ASN A 247 6.76 9.20 0.99
C ASN A 247 6.46 10.48 0.17
N TRP A 248 6.21 11.59 0.86
CA TRP A 248 5.88 12.87 0.22
C TRP A 248 7.00 13.46 -0.64
N PRO A 249 8.29 13.49 -0.22
CA PRO A 249 9.39 13.95 -1.07
C PRO A 249 9.44 13.23 -2.42
N THR A 250 9.36 11.91 -2.41
CA THR A 250 9.37 11.06 -3.60
C THR A 250 8.13 11.30 -4.48
N LEU A 251 6.95 11.44 -3.87
CA LEU A 251 5.71 11.75 -4.59
C LEU A 251 5.74 13.14 -5.24
N ARG A 252 6.25 14.17 -4.54
CA ARG A 252 6.43 15.55 -5.06
C ARG A 252 7.41 15.60 -6.22
N ALA A 253 8.46 14.78 -6.17
CA ALA A 253 9.42 14.63 -7.26
C ALA A 253 8.84 13.93 -8.51
N GLY A 254 7.57 13.49 -8.47
CA GLY A 254 6.95 12.78 -9.58
C GLY A 254 7.41 11.33 -9.72
N VAL A 255 7.98 10.75 -8.66
CA VAL A 255 8.56 9.41 -8.69
C VAL A 255 7.66 8.46 -7.90
N TRP A 256 6.60 7.97 -8.52
CA TRP A 256 5.73 6.95 -7.89
C TRP A 256 5.98 5.55 -8.42
N ASP A 257 6.58 5.40 -9.60
CA ASP A 257 6.95 4.08 -10.12
C ASP A 257 7.92 3.39 -9.17
N LYS A 258 7.73 2.08 -9.00
CA LYS A 258 8.66 1.29 -8.20
C LYS A 258 10.00 1.23 -8.94
N PRO A 259 11.09 1.71 -8.31
CA PRO A 259 12.38 1.70 -8.97
C PRO A 259 12.79 0.29 -9.35
N LEU A 260 13.40 0.19 -10.52
CA LEU A 260 14.01 -1.04 -11.00
C LEU A 260 15.35 -1.20 -10.27
N LEU A 261 15.47 -2.19 -9.41
CA LEU A 261 16.75 -2.62 -8.86
C LEU A 261 17.34 -3.67 -9.80
N ILE A 262 18.39 -3.28 -10.52
CA ILE A 262 19.16 -4.20 -11.34
C ILE A 262 20.26 -4.79 -10.46
N ASP A 263 20.14 -6.04 -10.07
CA ASP A 263 21.22 -6.77 -9.41
C ASP A 263 22.23 -7.24 -10.46
N ALA A 264 23.27 -6.44 -10.65
CA ALA A 264 24.40 -6.76 -11.52
C ALA A 264 25.50 -7.56 -10.78
N ALA A 265 25.39 -7.70 -9.45
CA ALA A 265 26.42 -8.26 -8.58
C ALA A 265 26.20 -9.74 -8.23
N GLY A 266 25.04 -10.31 -8.56
CA GLY A 266 24.66 -11.63 -8.08
C GLY A 266 24.48 -11.63 -6.56
N SER A 267 23.92 -10.53 -6.04
CA SER A 267 23.59 -10.37 -4.64
C SER A 267 22.76 -11.57 -4.18
N ARG A 268 23.08 -12.09 -3.00
CA ARG A 268 22.26 -13.12 -2.37
C ARG A 268 20.83 -12.63 -2.22
N ILE A 269 19.85 -13.49 -2.49
CA ILE A 269 18.42 -13.17 -2.46
C ILE A 269 18.04 -12.53 -1.11
N GLU A 270 18.67 -12.96 -0.03
CA GLU A 270 18.47 -12.44 1.33
C GLU A 270 18.79 -10.94 1.44
N ALA A 271 19.77 -10.43 0.70
CA ALA A 271 20.12 -9.01 0.67
C ALA A 271 19.15 -8.18 -0.20
N LEU A 272 18.53 -8.81 -1.21
CA LEU A 272 17.52 -8.19 -2.07
C LEU A 272 16.11 -8.27 -1.47
N HIS A 273 15.90 -9.18 -0.52
CA HIS A 273 14.61 -9.45 0.08
C HIS A 273 13.92 -8.21 0.68
N PRO A 274 14.61 -7.26 1.37
CA PRO A 274 13.97 -6.03 1.83
C PRO A 274 13.43 -5.16 0.68
N TRP A 275 14.12 -5.14 -0.47
CA TRP A 275 13.71 -4.39 -1.66
C TRP A 275 12.55 -5.06 -2.39
N MET A 276 12.59 -6.39 -2.50
CA MET A 276 11.47 -7.19 -3.00
C MET A 276 10.21 -6.98 -2.16
N LYS A 277 10.35 -6.99 -0.82
CA LYS A 277 9.27 -6.67 0.11
C LYS A 277 8.70 -5.27 -0.08
N ARG A 278 9.50 -4.33 -0.59
CA ARG A 278 9.08 -2.96 -0.94
C ARG A 278 8.50 -2.83 -2.34
N GLY A 279 8.27 -3.95 -3.04
CA GLY A 279 7.68 -4.00 -4.38
C GLY A 279 8.63 -3.52 -5.47
N TRP A 280 9.95 -3.47 -5.21
CA TRP A 280 10.92 -3.08 -6.22
C TRP A 280 10.99 -4.14 -7.32
N ARG A 281 11.05 -3.69 -8.58
CA ARG A 281 11.22 -4.59 -9.72
C ARG A 281 12.69 -5.03 -9.74
N LEU A 282 12.94 -6.32 -9.62
CA LEU A 282 14.30 -6.87 -9.70
C LEU A 282 14.60 -7.33 -11.12
N VAL A 283 15.74 -6.91 -11.66
CA VAL A 283 16.32 -7.53 -12.86
C VAL A 283 17.69 -8.09 -12.48
N PHE A 284 17.83 -9.41 -12.57
CA PHE A 284 19.11 -10.08 -12.42
C PHE A 284 19.84 -10.05 -13.76
N ARG A 285 21.03 -9.43 -13.80
CA ARG A 285 21.91 -9.59 -14.95
C ARG A 285 22.73 -10.86 -14.77
N ARG A 286 22.39 -11.90 -15.53
CA ARG A 286 23.23 -13.10 -15.64
C ARG A 286 24.51 -12.70 -16.36
N GLY A 287 25.61 -12.57 -15.63
CA GLY A 287 26.88 -12.19 -16.22
C GLY A 287 27.31 -13.18 -17.29
N GLU A 288 27.28 -12.79 -18.56
CA GLU A 288 28.28 -13.29 -19.50
C GLU A 288 29.63 -12.79 -18.98
N ARG A 289 30.58 -13.71 -18.81
CA ARG A 289 31.95 -13.38 -18.43
C ARG A 289 32.57 -12.50 -19.51
N SER A 290 32.49 -11.19 -19.36
CA SER A 290 33.37 -10.29 -20.08
C SER A 290 34.76 -10.39 -19.43
N PRO A 291 35.84 -10.65 -20.19
CA PRO A 291 37.17 -10.74 -19.62
C PRO A 291 37.53 -9.37 -19.01
N LEU A 292 37.89 -9.39 -17.72
CA LEU A 292 38.33 -8.20 -17.00
C LEU A 292 39.47 -7.50 -17.79
N PRO A 293 39.45 -6.18 -17.99
CA PRO A 293 40.67 -5.46 -18.31
C PRO A 293 41.64 -5.58 -17.12
N PRO A 294 42.95 -5.70 -17.36
CA PRO A 294 43.92 -5.86 -16.28
C PRO A 294 43.85 -4.68 -15.31
N LEU A 295 43.84 -4.99 -14.01
CA LEU A 295 43.91 -4.02 -12.93
C LEU A 295 45.16 -3.15 -13.11
N ALA A 296 44.98 -1.83 -13.23
CA ALA A 296 46.08 -0.88 -13.14
C ALA A 296 46.58 -0.84 -11.68
N GLU A 297 47.88 -1.07 -11.49
CA GLU A 297 48.51 -1.32 -10.19
C GLU A 297 48.62 -0.08 -9.26
N ASP A 298 48.10 1.08 -9.63
CA ASP A 298 48.50 2.37 -9.01
C ASP A 298 47.41 3.11 -8.20
N ALA A 299 46.38 2.44 -7.69
CA ALA A 299 45.48 3.09 -6.72
C ALA A 299 46.13 3.18 -5.32
N PRO A 300 46.25 4.37 -4.69
CA PRO A 300 46.95 4.51 -3.42
C PRO A 300 46.19 3.82 -2.29
N ARG A 301 46.79 2.76 -1.74
CA ARG A 301 46.27 2.03 -0.57
C ARG A 301 46.29 2.94 0.67
N MET A 302 45.16 3.05 1.38
CA MET A 302 45.14 3.67 2.71
C MET A 302 46.12 2.93 3.63
N SER A 303 46.85 3.67 4.46
CA SER A 303 47.75 3.07 5.45
C SER A 303 46.96 2.28 6.50
N ALA A 304 47.53 1.18 6.98
CA ALA A 304 46.96 0.34 8.03
C ALA A 304 46.61 1.14 9.30
N GLU A 305 47.34 2.23 9.56
CA GLU A 305 47.12 3.14 10.69
C GLU A 305 45.80 3.93 10.58
N LYS A 306 45.41 4.35 9.37
CA LYS A 306 44.11 5.01 9.12
C LYS A 306 42.94 4.02 9.20
N LEU A 307 43.18 2.75 8.86
CA LEU A 307 42.22 1.67 9.07
C LEU A 307 42.00 1.41 10.57
N ALA A 308 43.07 1.30 11.35
CA ALA A 308 43.01 1.07 12.78
C ALA A 308 42.33 2.22 13.56
N GLN A 309 42.63 3.48 13.24
CA GLN A 309 41.98 4.64 13.88
C GLN A 309 40.47 4.69 13.58
N ARG A 310 40.06 4.24 12.39
CA ARG A 310 38.65 4.18 11.99
C ARG A 310 37.91 3.03 12.68
N GLU A 311 38.57 1.89 12.89
CA GLU A 311 38.05 0.78 13.69
C GLU A 311 37.90 1.16 15.18
N GLU A 312 38.87 1.87 15.75
CA GLU A 312 38.81 2.32 17.15
C GLU A 312 37.74 3.40 17.40
N GLY A 313 37.53 4.31 16.43
CA GLY A 313 36.41 5.25 16.46
C GLY A 313 35.04 4.54 16.39
N TRP A 314 34.98 3.44 15.65
CA TRP A 314 33.77 2.64 15.49
C TRP A 314 33.40 1.85 16.76
N HIS A 315 34.36 1.22 17.43
CA HIS A 315 34.11 0.53 18.70
C HIS A 315 33.58 1.48 19.79
N ARG A 316 34.12 2.70 19.86
CA ARG A 316 33.64 3.74 20.80
C ARG A 316 32.20 4.18 20.52
N TYR A 317 31.80 4.22 19.24
CA TYR A 317 30.43 4.54 18.85
C TYR A 317 29.44 3.43 19.26
N GLN A 318 29.82 2.16 19.05
CA GLN A 318 29.02 1.00 19.44
C GLN A 318 28.82 0.91 20.96
N ASP A 319 29.88 1.16 21.74
CA ASP A 319 29.80 1.12 23.20
C ASP A 319 28.88 2.23 23.76
N ARG A 320 28.87 3.42 23.14
CA ARG A 320 27.96 4.51 23.53
C ARG A 320 26.49 4.18 23.24
N LEU A 321 26.18 3.68 22.05
CA LEU A 321 24.82 3.24 21.68
C LEU A 321 24.30 2.14 22.61
N TRP A 322 25.17 1.20 22.98
CA TRP A 322 24.83 0.15 23.93
C TRP A 322 24.50 0.72 25.32
N GLN A 323 25.29 1.67 25.81
CA GLN A 323 25.02 2.33 27.09
C GLN A 323 23.71 3.15 27.08
N GLU A 324 23.39 3.83 25.97
CA GLU A 324 22.12 4.55 25.81
C GLU A 324 20.92 3.59 25.79
N LEU A 325 21.06 2.41 25.17
CA LEU A 325 20.03 1.37 25.17
C LEU A 325 19.79 0.78 26.57
N CYS A 326 20.86 0.49 27.31
CA CYS A 326 20.77 -0.09 28.65
C CYS A 326 20.25 0.89 29.72
N THR A 327 20.27 2.20 29.44
CA THR A 327 19.81 3.25 30.35
C THR A 327 18.42 3.80 30.01
N HIS A 328 17.76 3.26 28.98
CA HIS A 328 16.41 3.67 28.59
C HIS A 328 15.37 3.22 29.64
N PRO A 329 14.40 4.07 30.04
CA PRO A 329 13.43 3.75 31.10
C PRO A 329 12.59 2.50 30.82
N ASP A 330 12.32 2.22 29.54
CA ASP A 330 11.49 1.09 29.09
C ASP A 330 12.23 -0.27 29.09
N THR A 331 13.55 -0.30 29.33
CA THR A 331 14.34 -1.54 29.40
C THR A 331 14.63 -1.97 30.85
N GLN A 332 14.15 -1.23 31.85
CA GLN A 332 14.28 -1.60 33.26
C GLN A 332 13.26 -2.69 33.64
N GLY A 333 13.65 -3.95 33.48
CA GLY A 333 12.87 -5.10 33.96
C GLY A 333 13.02 -6.39 33.16
N SER A 334 13.66 -6.35 31.98
CA SER A 334 14.00 -7.54 31.19
C SER A 334 15.45 -7.98 31.47
N GLU A 335 15.67 -9.30 31.56
CA GLU A 335 17.01 -9.89 31.68
C GLU A 335 17.96 -9.36 30.59
N GLU A 336 19.22 -9.11 30.95
CA GLU A 336 20.25 -8.59 30.03
C GLU A 336 20.40 -9.52 28.80
N PRO A 337 20.28 -9.00 27.57
CA PRO A 337 20.54 -9.82 26.39
C PRO A 337 22.03 -10.14 26.27
N GLU A 338 22.36 -11.42 26.12
CA GLU A 338 23.73 -11.88 25.88
C GLU A 338 24.29 -11.30 24.57
N ARG A 339 25.56 -10.90 24.62
CA ARG A 339 26.28 -10.19 23.56
C ARG A 339 26.74 -11.17 22.46
N GLU A 340 25.82 -11.80 21.75
CA GLU A 340 26.12 -12.57 20.53
C GLU A 340 25.56 -11.89 19.26
N ASP A 341 26.47 -11.16 18.63
CA ASP A 341 26.49 -10.59 17.27
C ASP A 341 25.20 -10.13 16.56
N PRO A 342 24.42 -9.18 17.13
CA PRO A 342 23.48 -8.35 16.35
C PRO A 342 24.21 -7.16 15.69
N ALA A 343 25.43 -6.88 16.14
CA ALA A 343 26.20 -5.70 15.77
C ALA A 343 26.75 -5.81 14.34
N ALA A 344 27.23 -6.98 13.87
CA ALA A 344 27.72 -7.13 12.49
C ALA A 344 26.60 -6.98 11.45
N ALA A 345 25.37 -7.40 11.77
CA ALA A 345 24.20 -7.20 10.91
C ALA A 345 23.76 -5.72 10.87
N LEU A 346 23.78 -5.02 12.01
CA LEU A 346 23.53 -3.58 12.06
C LEU A 346 24.63 -2.76 11.35
N VAL A 347 25.89 -3.19 11.43
CA VAL A 347 27.05 -2.53 10.77
C VAL A 347 26.89 -2.50 9.26
N LEU A 348 26.37 -3.57 8.65
CA LEU A 348 26.14 -3.63 7.21
C LEU A 348 24.94 -2.78 6.78
N ILE A 349 23.87 -2.76 7.59
CA ILE A 349 22.64 -2.01 7.34
C ILE A 349 22.88 -0.50 7.48
N CYS A 350 23.55 -0.05 8.56
CA CYS A 350 23.81 1.37 8.79
C CYS A 350 24.82 1.95 7.79
N ARG A 351 25.89 1.21 7.43
CA ARG A 351 26.83 1.65 6.38
C ARG A 351 26.15 1.82 5.01
N THR A 352 25.18 0.98 4.69
CA THR A 352 24.44 1.05 3.43
C THR A 352 23.45 2.21 3.43
N LEU A 353 22.83 2.50 4.57
CA LEU A 353 21.88 3.62 4.73
C LEU A 353 22.56 4.98 4.71
N GLU A 354 23.69 5.16 5.41
CA GLU A 354 24.47 6.41 5.40
C GLU A 354 25.05 6.71 4.01
N GLN A 355 25.55 5.69 3.30
CA GLN A 355 26.02 5.84 1.92
C GLN A 355 24.87 6.17 0.95
N LEU A 356 23.67 5.63 1.17
CA LEU A 356 22.49 5.95 0.36
C LEU A 356 21.96 7.35 0.64
N GLU A 357 21.95 7.81 1.90
CA GLU A 357 21.57 9.18 2.24
C GLU A 357 22.55 10.21 1.68
N GLU A 358 23.86 9.90 1.67
CA GLU A 358 24.88 10.77 1.07
C GLU A 358 24.78 10.80 -0.46
N ILE A 359 24.52 9.66 -1.13
CA ILE A 359 24.26 9.59 -2.58
C ILE A 359 22.97 10.34 -2.95
N LEU A 360 21.91 10.24 -2.13
CA LEU A 360 20.66 10.96 -2.35
C LEU A 360 20.86 12.47 -2.18
N ARG A 361 21.68 12.90 -1.22
CA ARG A 361 22.04 14.30 -1.01
C ARG A 361 22.91 14.86 -2.14
N GLU A 362 23.83 14.07 -2.68
CA GLU A 362 24.64 14.46 -3.86
C GLU A 362 23.82 14.51 -5.16
N SER A 363 22.69 13.79 -5.23
CA SER A 363 21.78 13.83 -6.38
C SER A 363 20.89 15.08 -6.45
N GLU A 364 20.84 15.89 -5.37
CA GLU A 364 20.10 17.16 -5.32
C GLU A 364 20.72 18.25 -6.23
N GLU A 365 21.93 18.06 -6.76
CA GLU A 365 22.62 19.05 -7.60
C GLU A 365 22.46 18.87 -9.13
N GLY A 366 21.72 17.87 -9.63
CA GLY A 366 21.40 17.87 -11.07
C GLY A 366 20.85 16.58 -11.68
N SER A 367 19.59 16.63 -12.11
CA SER A 367 18.99 15.92 -13.25
C SER A 367 19.47 14.49 -13.53
N ARG A 368 19.02 13.51 -12.75
CA ARG A 368 18.81 12.10 -13.16
C ARG A 368 17.95 11.36 -12.12
N PRO A 369 17.04 10.45 -12.52
CA PRO A 369 16.29 9.62 -11.58
C PRO A 369 17.25 8.69 -10.82
N PRO A 370 16.98 8.35 -9.55
CA PRO A 370 17.89 7.54 -8.75
C PRO A 370 17.88 6.10 -9.25
N TYR A 371 18.95 5.70 -9.93
CA TYR A 371 19.30 4.30 -10.11
C TYR A 371 20.65 4.06 -9.43
N VAL A 372 20.73 3.01 -8.62
CA VAL A 372 21.96 2.62 -7.93
C VAL A 372 22.59 1.47 -8.71
N VAL A 373 23.83 1.66 -9.18
CA VAL A 373 24.63 0.61 -9.81
C VAL A 373 25.68 0.15 -8.81
N VAL A 374 25.55 -1.07 -8.30
CA VAL A 374 26.55 -1.68 -7.41
C VAL A 374 27.33 -2.74 -8.20
N ARG A 375 28.67 -2.73 -8.10
CA ARG A 375 29.56 -3.72 -8.73
C ARG A 375 30.36 -4.46 -7.67
N GLU A 376 30.16 -5.78 -7.58
CA GLU A 376 31.22 -6.78 -7.31
C GLU A 376 30.69 -8.20 -7.55
N SER A 377 31.57 -9.15 -7.84
CA SER A 377 31.20 -10.51 -8.28
C SER A 377 31.20 -11.50 -7.12
N LEU A 378 30.35 -12.54 -7.14
CA LEU A 378 30.81 -13.93 -6.99
C LEU A 378 29.71 -14.98 -7.25
N ALA A 379 30.20 -16.21 -7.46
CA ALA A 379 29.51 -17.40 -7.92
C ALA A 379 28.55 -18.04 -6.90
N GLY A 380 27.52 -18.74 -7.39
CA GLY A 380 27.19 -20.04 -6.78
C GLY A 380 25.75 -20.51 -6.61
N ASP A 381 24.68 -19.81 -7.03
CA ASP A 381 23.31 -20.31 -6.79
C ASP A 381 22.47 -20.48 -8.07
N SER A 382 21.71 -21.59 -8.17
CA SER A 382 20.93 -21.98 -9.35
C SER A 382 19.50 -21.39 -9.35
N PRO A 383 18.89 -21.17 -10.54
CA PRO A 383 17.52 -20.67 -10.70
C PRO A 383 16.43 -21.51 -10.02
N ASP A 384 16.67 -22.78 -9.70
CA ASP A 384 15.67 -23.70 -9.13
C ASP A 384 15.26 -23.33 -7.70
N ARG A 385 16.11 -22.56 -7.00
CA ARG A 385 15.85 -22.08 -5.64
C ARG A 385 14.78 -20.98 -5.58
N LEU A 386 14.58 -20.24 -6.69
CA LEU A 386 13.59 -19.16 -6.79
C LEU A 386 12.14 -19.68 -6.88
N ALA A 387 11.92 -20.88 -7.41
CA ALA A 387 10.59 -21.48 -7.54
C ALA A 387 10.04 -22.01 -6.20
N GLY A 388 10.91 -22.32 -5.23
CA GLY A 388 10.53 -22.86 -3.92
C GLY A 388 10.00 -21.84 -2.92
N LEU A 389 10.05 -20.53 -3.23
CA LEU A 389 9.68 -19.45 -2.32
C LEU A 389 8.25 -18.89 -2.54
N GLY A 390 7.42 -19.56 -3.35
CA GLY A 390 5.99 -19.24 -3.47
C GLY A 390 5.64 -17.96 -4.24
N TYR A 391 6.58 -17.34 -4.97
CA TYR A 391 6.33 -16.15 -5.78
C TYR A 391 5.70 -16.52 -7.13
N GLN A 392 4.69 -15.74 -7.57
CA GLN A 392 4.08 -15.91 -8.90
C GLN A 392 5.10 -15.62 -10.01
N ARG A 393 5.21 -16.54 -10.98
CA ARG A 393 6.16 -16.50 -12.12
C ARG A 393 5.98 -15.32 -13.09
N GLN A 394 5.02 -14.43 -12.87
CA GLN A 394 4.63 -13.37 -13.82
C GLN A 394 5.60 -12.19 -13.95
N TRP A 395 6.68 -12.12 -13.15
CA TRP A 395 7.49 -10.90 -13.04
C TRP A 395 8.97 -11.03 -13.45
N VAL A 396 9.36 -12.15 -14.06
CA VAL A 396 10.74 -12.37 -14.49
C VAL A 396 10.84 -12.25 -16.02
N ARG A 397 11.47 -11.17 -16.51
CA ARG A 397 11.87 -11.04 -17.92
C ARG A 397 13.39 -11.18 -18.04
N SER A 398 13.86 -12.04 -18.94
CA SER A 398 15.27 -12.13 -19.29
C SER A 398 15.57 -11.22 -20.49
N TYR A 399 16.63 -10.44 -20.38
CA TYR A 399 17.18 -9.62 -21.47
C TYR A 399 18.54 -10.19 -21.86
N ASP A 400 18.90 -10.06 -23.13
CA ASP A 400 20.24 -10.43 -23.59
C ASP A 400 21.29 -9.39 -23.19
N ALA A 401 22.55 -9.68 -23.52
CA ALA A 401 23.70 -8.84 -23.21
C ALA A 401 23.63 -7.44 -23.86
N GLU A 402 22.79 -7.26 -24.89
CA GLU A 402 22.61 -6.00 -25.63
C GLU A 402 21.37 -5.22 -25.17
N GLY A 403 20.60 -5.78 -24.23
CA GLY A 403 19.38 -5.16 -23.70
C GLY A 403 18.17 -5.33 -24.62
N ALA A 404 18.27 -6.16 -25.65
CA ALA A 404 17.13 -6.54 -26.46
C ALA A 404 16.29 -7.61 -25.75
N ILE A 405 14.99 -7.58 -25.99
CA ILE A 405 14.11 -8.71 -25.66
C ILE A 405 14.57 -9.83 -26.61
N GLY A 406 15.30 -10.81 -26.09
CA GLY A 406 15.67 -12.00 -26.86
C GLY A 406 14.42 -12.68 -27.43
N PRO A 407 14.53 -13.47 -28.52
CA PRO A 407 13.37 -14.10 -29.14
C PRO A 407 12.60 -14.90 -28.10
N GLY A 408 11.42 -14.40 -27.77
CA GLY A 408 10.57 -14.95 -26.73
C GLY A 408 10.09 -16.34 -27.12
N VAL A 409 9.84 -17.16 -26.10
CA VAL A 409 8.75 -18.12 -26.20
C VAL A 409 7.49 -17.28 -26.32
N ASP A 410 6.93 -17.27 -27.52
CA ASP A 410 5.64 -16.66 -27.83
C ASP A 410 4.57 -17.48 -27.09
N TYR A 411 4.16 -17.04 -25.90
CA TYR A 411 2.93 -17.54 -25.30
C TYR A 411 1.79 -16.76 -25.93
N ARG A 412 1.19 -17.35 -26.97
CA ARG A 412 -0.05 -16.87 -27.55
C ARG A 412 -1.10 -16.72 -26.46
N GLU A 413 -1.72 -15.55 -26.41
CA GLU A 413 -3.08 -15.40 -25.91
C GLU A 413 -3.98 -16.35 -26.70
N GLY A 414 -4.49 -17.39 -26.03
CA GLY A 414 -5.57 -18.22 -26.57
C GLY A 414 -6.90 -17.51 -26.34
N PRO A 415 -7.85 -17.59 -27.29
CA PRO A 415 -9.15 -16.96 -27.15
C PRO A 415 -9.94 -17.62 -26.01
N TRP A 416 -10.78 -16.81 -25.38
CA TRP A 416 -11.87 -17.25 -24.51
C TRP A 416 -12.58 -18.45 -25.15
N ALA A 417 -12.54 -19.59 -24.48
CA ALA A 417 -13.34 -20.75 -24.82
C ALA A 417 -14.35 -20.95 -23.70
N ASP A 418 -15.55 -20.45 -23.94
CA ASP A 418 -16.79 -21.07 -23.46
C ASP A 418 -16.74 -22.59 -23.73
N SER A 419 -17.42 -23.35 -22.87
CA SER A 419 -17.64 -24.82 -22.89
C SER A 419 -16.60 -25.69 -22.17
N LEU A 420 -16.92 -25.97 -20.90
CA LEU A 420 -16.58 -27.25 -20.25
C LEU A 420 -17.45 -28.36 -20.85
N PRO A 421 -16.91 -29.54 -21.18
CA PRO A 421 -17.67 -30.77 -21.12
C PRO A 421 -17.48 -31.46 -19.77
N GLU A 422 -18.57 -32.10 -19.36
CA GLU A 422 -18.81 -32.82 -18.12
C GLU A 422 -17.85 -34.01 -17.90
N GLU A 423 -17.82 -34.44 -16.64
CA GLU A 423 -17.08 -35.53 -15.99
C GLU A 423 -16.70 -36.75 -16.85
N PRO A 424 -15.59 -37.47 -16.53
CA PRO A 424 -15.45 -38.85 -16.94
C PRO A 424 -15.92 -39.81 -15.84
N GLU A 425 -17.06 -40.45 -16.09
CA GLU A 425 -17.45 -41.71 -15.46
C GLU A 425 -16.40 -42.80 -15.68
N LEU A 426 -16.13 -43.55 -14.61
CA LEU A 426 -15.51 -44.86 -14.61
C LEU A 426 -16.29 -45.85 -15.48
N LEU A 427 -15.65 -46.49 -16.45
CA LEU A 427 -15.97 -47.86 -16.86
C LEU A 427 -14.76 -48.51 -17.55
N GLY A 428 -14.48 -49.76 -17.17
CA GLY A 428 -13.28 -50.47 -17.58
C GLY A 428 -13.41 -51.29 -18.85
N TRP A 429 -12.38 -52.13 -19.00
CA TRP A 429 -12.28 -53.38 -19.76
C TRP A 429 -11.60 -53.37 -21.14
N ASN A 430 -10.40 -53.96 -21.10
CA ASN A 430 -9.85 -55.04 -21.94
C ASN A 430 -9.84 -54.95 -23.47
N GLY A 431 -8.63 -55.12 -24.00
CA GLY A 431 -8.37 -56.16 -24.98
C GLY A 431 -7.83 -55.70 -26.33
N SER A 432 -6.56 -56.01 -26.55
CA SER A 432 -5.94 -56.40 -27.83
C SER A 432 -6.17 -55.54 -29.08
N GLY A 433 -5.07 -55.15 -29.71
CA GLY A 433 -4.99 -55.25 -31.17
C GLY A 433 -4.35 -54.07 -31.90
N VAL A 434 -3.07 -54.25 -32.22
CA VAL A 434 -2.44 -54.01 -33.54
C VAL A 434 -2.68 -52.67 -34.25
N ALA A 435 -1.56 -51.99 -34.47
CA ALA A 435 -1.38 -50.85 -35.37
C ALA A 435 -1.82 -51.09 -36.82
N LYS A 436 -2.37 -50.04 -37.46
CA LYS A 436 -1.92 -49.44 -38.74
C LYS A 436 -2.98 -48.52 -39.38
N CYS A 437 -2.70 -47.22 -39.44
CA CYS A 437 -2.53 -46.36 -40.64
C CYS A 437 -2.63 -44.91 -40.20
#